data_AF-A0A479ZWS7-F1
#
_entry.id   AF-A0A479ZWS7-F1
#
_cell.length_a   1.000
_cell.length_b   1.000
_cell.length_c   1.000
_cell.angle_alpha   90.00
_cell.angle_beta   90.00
_cell.angle_gamma   90.00
#
_symmetry.space_group_name_H-M   'P 1'
#
loop_
_entity.id
_entity.type
_entity.pdbx_description
1 polymer ?
#
loop_
_entity_poly.entity_id
_entity_poly.type
_entity_poly.pdbx_seq_one_letter_code
_entity_poly.pdbx_strand_id
1 'polypeptide(L)'
;MATLIPSFSSCSSRMTSGERRLAQRMEEKLDDDYLLWYDVPIGKKQLHPDFIVLHPSRGLFILEVKDWKLDKIKSKFPSRKFLH
;
A
#
# COMPACT_ATOMS: atom_id res chain seq x y z
N MET A 1 12.36 8.45 -11.97
CA MET A 1 11.30 7.53 -11.50
C MET A 1 11.77 6.99 -10.18
N ALA A 2 10.92 7.05 -9.17
CA ALA A 2 11.26 6.55 -7.84
C ALA A 2 11.59 5.06 -7.86
N THR A 3 12.47 4.62 -6.97
CA THR A 3 12.90 3.22 -6.91
C THR A 3 12.01 2.42 -5.96
N LEU A 4 11.31 1.41 -6.48
CA LEU A 4 10.54 0.45 -5.68
C LEU A 4 11.39 -0.77 -5.30
N ILE A 5 11.40 -1.10 -4.01
CA ILE A 5 12.17 -2.19 -3.42
C ILE A 5 11.21 -3.15 -2.68
N PRO A 6 11.18 -4.44 -3.03
CA PRO A 6 11.79 -5.05 -4.22
C PRO A 6 11.13 -4.53 -5.51
N SER A 7 11.81 -4.70 -6.65
CA SER A 7 11.33 -4.18 -7.95
C SER A 7 9.89 -4.63 -8.26
N PHE A 8 9.15 -3.78 -8.96
CA PHE A 8 7.72 -4.01 -9.25
C PHE A 8 7.45 -5.40 -9.86
N SER A 9 8.28 -5.84 -10.80
CA SER A 9 8.14 -7.16 -11.43
C SER A 9 8.26 -8.33 -10.44
N SER A 10 9.09 -8.19 -9.40
CA SER A 10 9.32 -9.20 -8.36
C SER A 10 8.16 -9.35 -7.36
N CYS A 11 7.45 -8.26 -7.08
CA CYS A 11 6.39 -8.22 -6.06
C CYS A 11 4.98 -8.08 -6.62
N SER A 12 4.82 -7.74 -7.90
CA SER A 12 3.53 -7.50 -8.55
C SER A 12 2.52 -8.65 -8.40
N SER A 13 2.98 -9.90 -8.31
CA SER A 13 2.13 -11.08 -8.13
C SER A 13 1.55 -11.21 -6.73
N ARG A 14 2.22 -10.64 -5.71
CA ARG A 14 1.77 -10.65 -4.30
C ARG A 14 0.85 -9.49 -3.97
N MET A 15 0.90 -8.42 -4.78
CA MET A 15 0.11 -7.21 -4.57
C MET A 15 -1.38 -7.42 -4.85
N THR A 16 -2.21 -6.81 -4.01
CA THR A 16 -3.63 -6.61 -4.30
C THR A 16 -3.82 -5.67 -5.51
N SER A 17 -5.06 -5.61 -6.04
CA SER A 17 -5.38 -4.70 -7.14
C SER A 17 -5.10 -3.24 -6.80
N GLY A 18 -5.39 -2.82 -5.56
CA GLY A 18 -5.12 -1.48 -5.08
C GLY A 18 -3.64 -1.19 -4.95
N GLU A 19 -2.89 -2.10 -4.31
CA GLU A 19 -1.43 -1.98 -4.13
C GLU A 19 -0.72 -1.89 -5.48
N ARG A 20 -1.07 -2.77 -6.43
CA ARG A 20 -0.45 -2.77 -7.77
C ARG A 20 -0.66 -1.43 -8.47
N ARG A 21 -1.89 -0.90 -8.42
CA ARG A 21 -2.22 0.39 -9.04
C ARG A 21 -1.51 1.56 -8.35
N LEU A 22 -1.34 1.49 -7.03
CA LEU A 22 -0.64 2.52 -6.26
C LEU A 22 0.86 2.50 -6.54
N ALA A 23 1.49 1.32 -6.49
CA ALA A 23 2.91 1.12 -6.76
C ALA A 23 3.30 1.64 -8.14
N GLN A 24 2.54 1.26 -9.18
CA GLN A 24 2.80 1.71 -10.55
C GLN A 24 2.71 3.25 -10.67
N ARG A 25 1.71 3.87 -10.04
CA ARG A 25 1.57 5.33 -10.04
C ARG A 25 2.67 6.03 -9.28
N MET A 26 3.12 5.47 -8.18
CA MET A 26 4.23 6.04 -7.42
C MET A 26 5.53 6.01 -8.22
N GLU A 27 5.82 4.88 -8.87
CA GLU A 27 6.99 4.75 -9.75
C GLU A 27 6.95 5.74 -10.91
N GLU A 28 5.77 5.95 -11.52
CA GLU A 28 5.55 6.89 -12.63
C GLU A 28 5.53 8.38 -12.22
N LYS A 29 5.10 8.70 -10.99
CA LYS A 29 4.81 10.09 -10.57
C LYS A 29 5.81 10.67 -9.58
N LEU A 30 6.53 9.83 -8.85
CA LEU A 30 7.54 10.29 -7.92
C LEU A 30 8.90 10.40 -8.61
N ASP A 31 9.64 11.42 -8.21
CA ASP A 31 11.00 11.70 -8.66
C ASP A 31 11.97 10.63 -8.10
N ASP A 32 13.18 10.58 -8.63
CA ASP A 32 14.19 9.56 -8.31
C ASP A 32 14.79 9.68 -6.89
N ASP A 33 14.55 10.79 -6.22
CA ASP A 33 14.91 11.03 -4.81
C ASP A 33 13.95 10.34 -3.81
N TYR A 34 12.85 9.76 -4.29
CA TYR A 34 11.97 8.92 -3.48
C TYR A 34 12.43 7.46 -3.48
N LEU A 35 12.55 6.92 -2.27
CA LEU A 35 12.79 5.50 -2.03
C LEU A 35 11.50 4.85 -1.53
N LEU A 36 11.04 3.81 -2.24
CA LEU A 36 9.82 3.09 -1.91
C LEU A 36 10.12 1.66 -1.50
N TRP A 37 9.58 1.24 -0.37
CA TRP A 37 9.59 -0.14 0.06
C TRP A 37 8.18 -0.70 0.10
N TYR A 38 8.03 -1.94 -0.37
CA TYR A 38 6.79 -2.69 -0.31
C TYR A 38 6.94 -3.90 0.62
N ASP A 39 6.01 -4.05 1.57
CA ASP A 39 5.93 -5.19 2.50
C ASP A 39 7.27 -5.49 3.22
N VAL A 40 7.96 -4.44 3.69
CA VAL A 40 9.21 -4.55 4.45
C VAL A 40 8.91 -4.43 5.95
N PRO A 41 9.35 -5.38 6.79
CA PRO A 41 9.10 -5.33 8.23
C PRO A 41 9.80 -4.14 8.89
N ILE A 42 9.08 -3.46 9.77
CA ILE A 42 9.61 -2.33 10.56
C ILE A 42 9.55 -2.58 12.07
N GLY A 43 10.62 -2.14 12.73
CA GLY A 43 10.76 -2.16 14.18
C GLY A 43 10.85 -3.56 14.79
N LYS A 44 11.03 -3.61 16.11
CA LYS A 44 11.19 -4.88 16.86
C LYS A 44 9.98 -5.81 16.79
N LYS A 45 8.81 -5.26 16.45
CA LYS A 45 7.55 -5.99 16.35
C LYS A 45 7.32 -6.59 14.95
N GLN A 46 8.23 -6.37 14.00
CA GLN A 46 8.11 -6.83 12.62
C GLN A 46 6.73 -6.46 12.03
N LEU A 47 6.36 -5.17 12.12
CA LEU A 47 5.12 -4.71 11.52
C LEU A 47 5.32 -4.61 10.01
N HIS A 48 4.37 -5.09 9.23
CA HIS A 48 4.42 -5.12 7.77
C HIS A 48 3.42 -4.12 7.18
N PRO A 49 3.80 -2.83 7.05
CA PRO A 49 2.98 -1.88 6.32
C PRO A 49 3.03 -2.15 4.81
N ASP A 50 1.97 -1.77 4.10
CA ASP A 50 1.88 -2.01 2.65
C ASP A 50 2.98 -1.26 1.89
N PHE A 51 3.16 0.05 2.16
CA PHE A 51 4.24 0.84 1.58
C PHE A 51 4.93 1.74 2.60
N ILE A 52 6.24 1.92 2.41
CA ILE A 52 7.06 2.91 3.09
C ILE A 52 7.69 3.79 2.02
N VAL A 53 7.54 5.11 2.14
CA VAL A 53 8.08 6.08 1.18
C VAL A 53 8.99 7.03 1.94
N LEU A 54 10.25 7.14 1.52
CA LEU A 54 11.23 8.05 2.10
C LEU A 54 11.66 9.09 1.08
N HIS A 55 11.67 10.35 1.50
CA HIS A 55 12.26 11.45 0.74
C HIS A 55 13.18 12.27 1.66
N PRO A 56 14.41 12.59 1.24
CA PRO A 56 15.44 13.18 2.11
C PRO A 56 15.00 14.47 2.79
N SER A 57 14.27 15.35 2.10
CA SER A 57 13.80 16.64 2.67
C SER A 57 12.38 16.63 3.25
N ARG A 58 11.59 15.56 3.04
CA ARG A 58 10.17 15.50 3.43
C ARG A 58 9.91 14.46 4.51
N GLY A 59 10.86 13.56 4.74
CA GLY A 59 10.79 12.52 5.74
C GLY A 59 10.16 11.23 5.23
N LEU A 60 9.60 10.47 6.17
CA LEU A 60 9.10 9.12 6.00
C LEU A 60 7.56 9.10 6.02
N PHE A 61 6.96 8.43 5.04
CA PHE A 61 5.54 8.16 4.97
C PHE A 61 5.30 6.65 5.03
N ILE A 62 4.32 6.23 5.84
CA ILE A 62 3.83 4.85 5.88
C ILE A 62 2.41 4.88 5.32
N LEU A 63 2.15 4.04 4.31
CA LEU A 63 0.89 4.03 3.59
C LEU A 63 0.26 2.64 3.68
N GLU A 64 -1.01 2.64 4.08
CA GLU A 64 -1.87 1.46 4.17
C GLU A 64 -2.90 1.53 3.06
N VAL A 65 -2.91 0.53 2.18
CA VAL A 65 -3.82 0.43 1.06
C VAL A 65 -5.02 -0.40 1.48
N LYS A 66 -6.21 0.14 1.24
CA LYS A 66 -7.47 -0.57 1.45
C LYS A 66 -8.32 -0.46 0.20
N ASP A 67 -8.58 -1.60 -0.44
CA ASP A 67 -9.49 -1.68 -1.58
C ASP A 67 -10.94 -1.57 -1.13
N TRP A 68 -11.58 -0.43 -1.35
CA TRP A 68 -12.98 -0.19 -0.96
C TRP A 68 -13.90 -0.55 -2.14
N LYS A 69 -14.25 -1.84 -2.25
CA LYS A 69 -15.38 -2.28 -3.07
C LYS A 69 -16.64 -2.29 -2.21
N LEU A 70 -17.77 -1.81 -2.74
CA LEU A 70 -19.07 -1.83 -2.05
C LEU A 70 -19.41 -3.22 -1.49
N ASP A 71 -19.02 -4.29 -2.18
CA ASP A 71 -19.20 -5.67 -1.72
C ASP A 71 -18.42 -6.00 -0.44
N LYS A 72 -17.20 -5.45 -0.29
CA LYS A 72 -16.40 -5.62 0.94
C LYS A 72 -17.00 -4.83 2.11
N ILE A 73 -17.64 -3.70 1.84
CA ILE A 73 -18.33 -2.89 2.86
C ILE A 73 -19.58 -3.62 3.36
N LYS A 74 -20.39 -4.19 2.47
CA LYS A 74 -21.58 -4.99 2.82
C LYS A 74 -21.23 -6.25 3.62
N SER A 75 -20.10 -6.88 3.32
CA SER A 75 -19.61 -8.03 4.10
C SER A 75 -19.16 -7.66 5.51
N LYS A 76 -18.48 -6.51 5.69
CA LYS A 76 -18.02 -6.06 7.00
C LYS A 76 -19.12 -5.44 7.87
N PHE A 77 -20.15 -4.88 7.25
CA PHE A 77 -21.30 -4.29 7.93
C PHE A 77 -22.59 -4.88 7.35
N PRO A 78 -22.96 -6.12 7.74
CA PRO A 78 -24.28 -6.62 7.41
C PRO A 78 -25.27 -5.66 8.05
N SER A 79 -26.11 -5.04 7.22
CA SER A 79 -27.20 -4.18 7.65
C SER A 79 -27.94 -4.88 8.78
N ARG A 80 -27.92 -4.28 9.98
CA ARG A 80 -28.71 -4.75 11.12
C ARG A 80 -30.12 -4.99 10.62
N LYS A 81 -30.54 -6.25 10.59
CA LYS A 81 -31.96 -6.58 10.43
C LYS A 81 -32.66 -5.89 11.60
N PHE A 82 -33.44 -4.85 11.30
CA PHE A 82 -34.41 -4.34 12.24
C PHE A 82 -35.36 -5.51 12.54
N LEU A 83 -35.28 -6.02 13.76
CA LEU A 83 -36.23 -6.98 14.30
C LEU A 83 -37.58 -6.26 14.36
N HIS A 84 -38.54 -6.76 13.58
CA HIS A 84 -39.95 -6.54 13.79
C HIS A 84 -40.45 -7.49 14.87
#